data_AF-E4Z5R9-F1
#
_entry.id   AF-E4Z5R9-F1
#
_cell.length_a   1.000
_cell.length_b   1.000
_cell.length_c   1.000
_cell.angle_alpha   90.00
_cell.angle_beta   90.00
_cell.angle_gamma   90.00
#
_symmetry.space_group_name_H-M   'P 1'
#
loop_
_entity.id
_entity.type
_entity.pdbx_description
1 polymer ?
#
loop_
_entity_poly.entity_id
_entity_poly.type
_entity_poly.pdbx_seq_one_letter_code
_entity_poly.pdbx_strand_id
1 'polypeptide(L)'
;IGDVPGGLSGIEASLDTQYIMSTGNNITTWFWYTAGRHEQQEPFLQWLIDLSNEENPPLVNSASYSDKERTVDPDYMKRINVEFMKAGARGLTLLFASGDDGAGCQENKRFEPQWPSTSPYVTTVGGTAFIHPFGIGEEEGYDISGGGFSDVFDMPDYQKDLVAGFLGTSEKLPPDDYYRPTGRGYPDIAAVSNHYWVVNNHVPVPGVLGTSASCPVVAGILAHINDYRLRSNLPPLGFVNPLLYKNPEAMTDVTQGYNAGCDLSEYYDRGFYAQKGWDPVTGLGNPNFPTMLKVAMNAALKTHAKYQVNE
;
A
#
# COMPACT_ATOMS: atom_id res chain seq x y z
N ILE A 1 3.07 -11.40 6.55
CA ILE A 1 2.50 -12.36 7.55
C ILE A 1 2.35 -13.67 6.81
N GLY A 2 2.73 -14.83 7.37
CA GLY A 2 2.61 -16.09 6.61
C GLY A 2 2.25 -17.28 7.49
N ASP A 3 1.47 -18.21 6.95
CA ASP A 3 1.29 -19.55 7.50
C ASP A 3 1.83 -20.58 6.51
N VAL A 4 2.68 -21.50 6.97
CA VAL A 4 2.99 -22.72 6.22
C VAL A 4 3.04 -23.88 7.22
N PRO A 5 2.07 -24.80 7.17
CA PRO A 5 2.12 -26.02 7.96
C PRO A 5 3.36 -26.84 7.58
N GLY A 6 4.19 -27.21 8.56
CA GLY A 6 5.28 -28.19 8.37
C GLY A 6 6.69 -27.62 8.22
N GLY A 7 6.92 -26.33 8.44
CA GLY A 7 8.27 -25.75 8.54
C GLY A 7 9.01 -25.54 7.21
N LEU A 8 8.31 -25.65 6.07
CA LEU A 8 8.83 -25.26 4.75
C LEU A 8 8.56 -23.77 4.50
N SER A 9 9.51 -23.08 3.86
CA SER A 9 9.29 -21.68 3.46
C SER A 9 8.32 -21.59 2.27
N GLY A 10 7.40 -20.62 2.34
CA GLY A 10 6.51 -20.25 1.23
C GLY A 10 7.11 -19.14 0.38
N ILE A 11 6.70 -19.07 -0.90
CA ILE A 11 7.14 -18.02 -1.84
C ILE A 11 6.82 -16.63 -1.27
N GLU A 12 5.62 -16.44 -0.73
CA GLU A 12 5.16 -15.17 -0.15
C GLU A 12 6.05 -14.70 1.00
N ALA A 13 6.30 -15.56 1.99
CA ALA A 13 7.15 -15.22 3.14
C ALA A 13 8.60 -14.92 2.72
N SER A 14 9.09 -15.61 1.67
CA SER A 14 10.42 -15.40 1.10
C SER A 14 10.49 -14.07 0.34
N LEU A 15 9.46 -13.74 -0.43
CA LEU A 15 9.31 -12.49 -1.18
C LEU A 15 9.33 -11.29 -0.22
N ASP A 16 8.43 -11.28 0.76
CA ASP A 16 8.29 -10.21 1.75
C ASP A 16 9.64 -9.89 2.41
N THR A 17 10.28 -10.92 2.95
CA THR A 17 11.51 -10.78 3.74
C THR A 17 12.71 -10.39 2.89
N GLN A 18 12.87 -10.99 1.71
CA GLN A 18 14.02 -10.70 0.85
C GLN A 18 13.98 -9.28 0.31
N TYR A 19 12.80 -8.77 -0.06
CA TYR A 19 12.69 -7.46 -0.70
C TYR A 19 12.55 -6.30 0.29
N ILE A 20 11.94 -6.50 1.46
CA ILE A 20 12.00 -5.46 2.52
C ILE A 20 13.44 -5.26 2.99
N MET A 21 14.24 -6.33 3.11
CA MET A 21 15.64 -6.25 3.51
C MET A 21 16.57 -5.81 2.38
N SER A 22 16.15 -5.93 1.11
CA SER A 22 16.93 -5.41 -0.02
C SER A 22 16.82 -3.89 -0.14
N THR A 23 15.61 -3.36 0.08
CA THR A 23 15.30 -1.94 -0.06
C THR A 23 15.40 -1.17 1.26
N GLY A 24 15.33 -1.86 2.40
CA GLY A 24 15.63 -1.39 3.75
C GLY A 24 16.89 -2.08 4.27
N ASN A 25 17.99 -2.00 3.53
CA ASN A 25 19.17 -2.79 3.82
C ASN A 25 19.84 -2.34 5.13
N ASN A 26 20.43 -3.29 5.85
CA ASN A 26 21.11 -3.02 7.13
C ASN A 26 20.20 -2.38 8.21
N ILE A 27 18.87 -2.55 8.10
CA ILE A 27 17.88 -2.20 9.13
C ILE A 27 17.39 -3.49 9.78
N THR A 28 17.33 -3.51 11.12
CA THR A 28 16.80 -4.66 11.87
C THR A 28 15.37 -4.96 11.42
N THR A 29 15.17 -6.18 10.90
CA THR A 29 13.90 -6.61 10.31
C THR A 29 13.29 -7.71 11.16
N TRP A 30 11.98 -7.61 11.39
CA TRP A 30 11.19 -8.58 12.14
C TRP A 30 10.30 -9.34 11.16
N PHE A 31 10.11 -10.64 11.39
CA PHE A 31 9.16 -11.44 10.64
C PHE A 31 8.07 -11.91 11.59
N TRP A 32 6.83 -11.47 11.36
CA TRP A 32 5.69 -11.84 12.20
C TRP A 32 5.05 -13.13 11.71
N TYR A 33 5.06 -14.14 12.57
CA TYR A 33 4.52 -15.46 12.32
C TYR A 33 3.52 -15.83 13.41
N THR A 34 2.28 -16.13 13.02
CA THR A 34 1.26 -16.71 13.92
C THR A 34 1.34 -18.23 13.85
N ALA A 35 2.06 -18.83 14.81
CA ALA A 35 2.30 -20.26 14.87
C ALA A 35 1.10 -21.04 15.45
N GLY A 36 0.71 -22.16 14.85
CA GLY A 36 -0.20 -23.15 15.45
C GLY A 36 -1.54 -23.31 14.72
N ARG A 37 -2.31 -24.35 15.05
CA ARG A 37 -3.69 -24.52 14.56
C ARG A 37 -4.62 -23.60 15.35
N HIS A 38 -4.96 -22.47 14.76
CA HIS A 38 -5.90 -21.52 15.33
C HIS A 38 -7.16 -21.42 14.45
N GLU A 39 -7.91 -22.52 14.35
CA GLU A 39 -9.07 -22.69 13.45
C GLU A 39 -10.21 -21.66 13.67
N GLN A 40 -10.12 -20.84 14.71
CA GLN A 40 -11.11 -19.79 15.04
C GLN A 40 -10.50 -18.38 15.20
N GLN A 41 -9.19 -18.19 15.00
CA GLN A 41 -8.57 -16.86 15.13
C GLN A 41 -8.31 -16.27 13.73
N GLU A 42 -8.68 -15.01 13.55
CA GLU A 42 -8.27 -14.21 12.41
C GLU A 42 -6.80 -13.79 12.62
N PRO A 43 -5.83 -14.32 11.84
CA PRO A 43 -4.40 -14.10 12.09
C PRO A 43 -4.01 -12.62 12.02
N PHE A 44 -4.72 -11.87 11.17
CA PHE A 44 -4.57 -10.44 11.01
C PHE A 44 -4.87 -9.65 12.30
N LEU A 45 -5.99 -9.96 12.97
CA LEU A 45 -6.36 -9.32 14.23
C LEU A 45 -5.33 -9.61 15.33
N GLN A 46 -4.85 -10.85 15.41
CA GLN A 46 -3.85 -11.24 16.39
C GLN A 46 -2.55 -10.42 16.22
N TRP A 47 -2.06 -10.30 14.98
CA TRP A 47 -0.90 -9.45 14.67
C TRP A 47 -1.08 -8.01 15.14
N LEU A 48 -2.26 -7.42 14.89
CA LEU A 48 -2.53 -6.03 15.26
C LEU A 48 -2.61 -5.83 16.78
N ILE A 49 -3.14 -6.82 17.51
CA ILE A 49 -3.14 -6.85 18.97
C ILE A 49 -1.71 -6.93 19.50
N ASP A 50 -0.91 -7.83 18.96
CA ASP A 50 0.47 -8.01 19.43
C ASP A 50 1.32 -6.77 19.16
N LEU A 51 1.19 -6.16 17.97
CA LEU A 51 1.83 -4.88 17.64
C LEU A 51 1.43 -3.77 18.61
N SER A 52 0.18 -3.77 19.06
CA SER A 52 -0.33 -2.81 20.04
C SER A 52 0.21 -3.05 21.45
N ASN A 53 0.56 -4.28 21.79
CA ASN A 53 1.07 -4.67 23.11
C ASN A 53 2.60 -4.60 23.21
N GLU A 54 3.31 -4.58 22.09
CA GLU A 54 4.77 -4.40 22.05
C GLU A 54 5.15 -2.99 22.49
N GLU A 55 6.14 -2.83 23.36
CA GLU A 55 6.55 -1.52 23.89
C GLU A 55 7.27 -0.70 22.81
N ASN A 56 8.20 -1.34 22.10
CA ASN A 56 9.04 -0.75 21.07
C ASN A 56 8.89 -1.50 19.72
N PRO A 57 7.71 -1.45 19.09
CA PRO A 57 7.46 -2.20 17.85
C PRO A 57 8.25 -1.62 16.66
N PRO A 58 8.47 -2.42 15.61
CA PRO A 58 9.01 -1.93 14.34
C PRO A 58 8.18 -0.75 13.80
N LEU A 59 8.87 0.33 13.42
CA LEU A 59 8.23 1.60 13.02
C LEU A 59 7.58 1.55 11.63
N VAL A 60 7.96 0.58 10.80
CA VAL A 60 7.40 0.37 9.46
C VAL A 60 7.00 -1.09 9.33
N ASN A 61 5.75 -1.33 8.94
CA ASN A 61 5.17 -2.67 8.86
C ASN A 61 4.59 -2.87 7.47
N SER A 62 4.99 -3.96 6.81
CA SER A 62 4.46 -4.40 5.52
C SER A 62 3.55 -5.61 5.73
N ALA A 63 2.35 -5.59 5.17
CA ALA A 63 1.40 -6.69 5.26
C ALA A 63 0.77 -7.02 3.90
N SER A 64 0.97 -8.27 3.48
CA SER A 64 0.26 -8.88 2.36
C SER A 64 -0.94 -9.66 2.90
N TYR A 65 -2.05 -8.96 3.11
CA TYR A 65 -3.30 -9.53 3.62
C TYR A 65 -4.47 -8.74 3.04
N SER A 66 -5.46 -9.44 2.50
CA SER A 66 -6.71 -8.83 2.10
C SER A 66 -7.91 -9.78 2.15
N ASP A 67 -9.06 -9.18 2.41
CA ASP A 67 -10.40 -9.71 2.21
C ASP A 67 -11.14 -8.79 1.23
N LYS A 68 -12.24 -9.30 0.64
CA LYS A 68 -13.16 -8.45 -0.12
C LYS A 68 -13.88 -7.54 0.87
N GLU A 69 -13.89 -6.22 0.66
CA GLU A 69 -14.46 -5.27 1.62
C GLU A 69 -15.92 -5.62 1.97
N ARG A 70 -16.70 -6.05 0.97
CA ARG A 70 -18.11 -6.44 1.17
C ARG A 70 -18.33 -7.68 2.02
N THR A 71 -17.33 -8.55 2.18
CA THR A 71 -17.45 -9.79 2.96
C THR A 71 -17.11 -9.58 4.44
N VAL A 72 -16.58 -8.42 4.80
CA VAL A 72 -16.22 -8.07 6.16
C VAL A 72 -17.33 -7.21 6.77
N ASP A 73 -17.65 -7.44 8.05
CA ASP A 73 -18.64 -6.64 8.75
C ASP A 73 -18.19 -5.17 8.86
N PRO A 74 -19.00 -4.17 8.46
CA PRO A 74 -18.61 -2.77 8.52
C PRO A 74 -18.25 -2.24 9.92
N ASP A 75 -18.85 -2.78 10.97
CA ASP A 75 -18.53 -2.37 12.34
C ASP A 75 -17.21 -3.00 12.81
N TYR A 76 -16.90 -4.22 12.36
CA TYR A 76 -15.56 -4.79 12.53
C TYR A 76 -14.50 -3.93 11.81
N MET A 77 -14.71 -3.58 10.54
CA MET A 77 -13.78 -2.74 9.79
C MET A 77 -13.56 -1.36 10.45
N LYS A 78 -14.62 -0.71 10.93
CA LYS A 78 -14.51 0.54 11.70
C LYS A 78 -13.74 0.36 13.00
N ARG A 79 -13.93 -0.76 13.70
CA ARG A 79 -13.17 -1.07 14.91
C ARG A 79 -11.67 -1.23 14.61
N ILE A 80 -11.32 -1.97 13.56
CA ILE A 80 -9.91 -2.13 13.16
C ILE A 80 -9.30 -0.81 12.71
N ASN A 81 -10.06 0.07 12.06
CA ASN A 81 -9.58 1.42 11.76
C ASN A 81 -9.15 2.19 13.02
N VAL A 82 -9.81 1.97 14.17
CA VAL A 82 -9.36 2.56 15.44
C VAL A 82 -8.00 2.02 15.85
N GLU A 83 -7.73 0.74 15.62
CA GLU A 83 -6.42 0.14 15.90
C GLU A 83 -5.33 0.69 14.95
N PHE A 84 -5.65 0.91 13.67
CA PHE A 84 -4.73 1.61 12.74
C PHE A 84 -4.46 3.05 13.15
N MET A 85 -5.50 3.79 13.59
CA MET A 85 -5.33 5.14 14.13
C MET A 85 -4.42 5.15 15.35
N LYS A 86 -4.57 4.18 16.27
CA LYS A 86 -3.69 4.02 17.44
C LYS A 86 -2.25 3.74 17.02
N ALA A 87 -2.04 2.86 16.03
CA ALA A 87 -0.71 2.58 15.49
C ALA A 87 -0.06 3.84 14.90
N GLY A 88 -0.81 4.59 14.08
CA GLY A 88 -0.35 5.87 13.51
C GLY A 88 -0.01 6.92 14.57
N ALA A 89 -0.82 7.02 15.63
CA ALA A 89 -0.56 7.91 16.77
C ALA A 89 0.70 7.54 17.57
N ARG A 90 1.08 6.26 17.55
CA ARG A 90 2.36 5.77 18.10
C ARG A 90 3.55 5.97 17.16
N GLY A 91 3.33 6.56 15.98
CA GLY A 91 4.39 6.79 14.99
C GLY A 91 4.71 5.58 14.12
N LEU A 92 3.81 4.60 14.05
CA LEU A 92 3.94 3.43 13.17
C LEU A 92 3.39 3.74 11.78
N THR A 93 4.13 3.31 10.76
CA THR A 93 3.66 3.27 9.37
C THR A 93 3.18 1.86 9.06
N LEU A 94 1.91 1.73 8.66
CA LEU A 94 1.32 0.46 8.25
C LEU A 94 1.07 0.49 6.75
N LEU A 95 1.69 -0.44 6.03
CA LEU A 95 1.55 -0.60 4.59
C LEU A 95 0.83 -1.91 4.26
N PHE A 96 -0.10 -1.85 3.31
CA PHE A 96 -0.82 -3.00 2.81
C PHE A 96 -0.70 -3.10 1.29
N ALA A 97 -0.48 -4.31 0.81
CA ALA A 97 -0.60 -4.64 -0.60
C ALA A 97 -2.04 -4.36 -1.07
N SER A 98 -2.20 -3.71 -2.22
CA SER A 98 -3.53 -3.27 -2.68
C SER A 98 -4.42 -4.41 -3.18
N GLY A 99 -3.84 -5.56 -3.51
CA GLY A 99 -4.51 -6.70 -4.11
C GLY A 99 -4.02 -6.97 -5.54
N ASP A 100 -4.30 -8.17 -6.05
CA ASP A 100 -3.81 -8.67 -7.34
C ASP A 100 -4.94 -8.98 -8.34
N ASP A 101 -6.18 -8.54 -8.03
CA ASP A 101 -7.37 -8.78 -8.84
C ASP A 101 -7.84 -7.51 -9.60
N GLY A 102 -6.94 -6.54 -9.79
CA GLY A 102 -7.27 -5.26 -10.43
C GLY A 102 -8.32 -4.46 -9.64
N ALA A 103 -9.37 -3.98 -10.31
CA ALA A 103 -10.50 -3.35 -9.63
C ALA A 103 -11.41 -4.36 -8.89
N GLY A 104 -11.17 -5.67 -9.07
CA GLY A 104 -12.03 -6.74 -8.57
C GLY A 104 -13.37 -6.79 -9.30
N CYS A 105 -14.14 -7.85 -9.05
CA CYS A 105 -15.45 -7.98 -9.66
C CYS A 105 -16.47 -8.72 -8.82
N GLN A 106 -17.61 -8.05 -8.62
CA GLN A 106 -18.83 -8.63 -8.12
C GLN A 106 -19.82 -8.83 -9.27
N GLU A 107 -20.12 -10.10 -9.57
CA GLU A 107 -21.21 -10.53 -10.46
C GLU A 107 -21.21 -9.84 -11.86
N ASN A 108 -20.02 -9.51 -12.39
CA ASN A 108 -19.82 -8.81 -13.67
C ASN A 108 -20.48 -7.43 -13.77
N LYS A 109 -20.71 -6.75 -12.63
CA LYS A 109 -21.49 -5.50 -12.59
C LYS A 109 -20.91 -4.41 -11.70
N ARG A 110 -20.06 -4.75 -10.74
CA ARG A 110 -19.50 -3.79 -9.79
C ARG A 110 -18.08 -4.17 -9.43
N PHE A 111 -17.20 -3.17 -9.33
CA PHE A 111 -15.86 -3.39 -8.79
C PHE A 111 -15.92 -3.77 -7.32
N GLU A 112 -14.92 -4.53 -6.88
CA GLU A 112 -14.92 -5.18 -5.58
C GLU A 112 -13.66 -4.75 -4.82
N PRO A 113 -13.75 -3.67 -4.02
CA PRO A 113 -12.58 -3.14 -3.34
C PRO A 113 -12.08 -4.07 -2.23
N GLN A 114 -10.79 -4.02 -1.91
CA GLN A 114 -10.15 -4.90 -0.93
C GLN A 114 -9.88 -4.21 0.41
N TRP A 115 -10.18 -4.91 1.51
CA TRP A 115 -9.89 -4.48 2.87
C TRP A 115 -8.73 -5.32 3.43
N PRO A 116 -7.77 -4.78 4.22
CA PRO A 116 -7.71 -3.45 4.83
C PRO A 116 -7.28 -2.29 3.93
N SER A 117 -6.96 -2.54 2.67
CA SER A 117 -6.44 -1.55 1.71
C SER A 117 -7.37 -0.36 1.45
N THR A 118 -8.66 -0.49 1.72
CA THR A 118 -9.63 0.60 1.70
C THR A 118 -9.64 1.48 2.95
N SER A 119 -8.97 1.08 4.03
CA SER A 119 -8.88 1.89 5.24
C SER A 119 -8.21 3.24 4.92
N PRO A 120 -8.75 4.36 5.42
CA PRO A 120 -8.14 5.67 5.26
C PRO A 120 -6.93 5.89 6.20
N TYR A 121 -6.57 4.91 7.03
CA TYR A 121 -5.50 5.03 8.04
C TYR A 121 -4.30 4.10 7.78
N VAL A 122 -4.24 3.50 6.60
CA VAL A 122 -3.10 2.70 6.13
C VAL A 122 -2.58 3.29 4.81
N THR A 123 -1.31 3.02 4.50
CA THR A 123 -0.74 3.34 3.20
C THR A 123 -0.87 2.13 2.28
N THR A 124 -1.72 2.23 1.29
CA THR A 124 -1.99 1.14 0.35
C THR A 124 -1.03 1.22 -0.83
N VAL A 125 -0.35 0.12 -1.13
CA VAL A 125 0.69 0.03 -2.15
C VAL A 125 0.21 -0.79 -3.35
N GLY A 126 0.07 -0.11 -4.48
CA GLY A 126 -0.28 -0.68 -5.79
C GLY A 126 0.90 -1.31 -6.51
N GLY A 127 0.64 -1.70 -7.75
CA GLY A 127 1.59 -2.39 -8.62
C GLY A 127 1.84 -1.67 -9.94
N THR A 128 3.11 -1.56 -10.29
CA THR A 128 3.58 -1.14 -11.62
C THR A 128 4.40 -2.23 -12.28
N ALA A 129 4.69 -2.05 -13.56
CA ALA A 129 5.60 -2.85 -14.35
C ALA A 129 6.44 -1.96 -15.27
N PHE A 130 7.66 -2.37 -15.58
CA PHE A 130 8.44 -1.71 -16.63
C PHE A 130 7.80 -1.97 -18.00
N ILE A 131 7.66 -0.92 -18.82
CA ILE A 131 7.15 -1.01 -20.20
C ILE A 131 8.07 -1.89 -21.05
N HIS A 132 9.37 -1.86 -20.77
CA HIS A 132 10.37 -2.68 -21.45
C HIS A 132 10.87 -3.78 -20.51
N PRO A 133 10.59 -5.07 -20.80
CA PRO A 133 10.78 -6.17 -19.84
C PRO A 133 12.24 -6.43 -19.44
N PHE A 134 13.21 -5.89 -20.18
CA PHE A 134 14.65 -6.00 -19.91
C PHE A 134 15.33 -4.65 -19.69
N GLY A 135 14.55 -3.56 -19.57
CA GLY A 135 15.05 -2.22 -19.33
C GLY A 135 14.51 -1.67 -18.03
N ILE A 136 15.35 -0.92 -17.31
CA ILE A 136 14.90 -0.07 -16.20
C ILE A 136 14.60 1.31 -16.78
N GLY A 137 13.43 1.84 -16.53
CA GLY A 137 13.00 3.10 -17.12
C GLY A 137 11.55 3.40 -16.83
N GLU A 138 10.80 3.75 -17.87
CA GLU A 138 9.38 4.07 -17.77
C GLU A 138 8.58 2.86 -17.27
N GLU A 139 7.66 3.15 -16.36
CA GLU A 139 6.76 2.19 -15.75
C GLU A 139 5.31 2.52 -16.13
N GLU A 140 4.47 1.49 -16.15
CA GLU A 140 3.03 1.60 -16.35
C GLU A 140 2.28 0.89 -15.21
N GLY A 141 1.04 1.31 -14.99
CA GLY A 141 0.12 0.62 -14.09
C GLY A 141 -0.07 -0.82 -14.55
N TYR A 142 0.18 -1.77 -13.64
CA TYR A 142 0.11 -3.19 -13.95
C TYR A 142 -1.32 -3.70 -13.79
N ASP A 143 -1.74 -4.61 -14.67
CA ASP A 143 -3.14 -5.04 -14.79
C ASP A 143 -3.69 -5.69 -13.51
N ILE A 144 -2.85 -6.38 -12.75
CA ILE A 144 -3.24 -6.96 -11.46
C ILE A 144 -3.42 -5.92 -10.35
N SER A 145 -2.92 -4.69 -10.51
CA SER A 145 -2.83 -3.70 -9.42
C SER A 145 -4.20 -3.41 -8.80
N GLY A 146 -4.36 -3.85 -7.55
CA GLY A 146 -5.54 -3.58 -6.74
C GLY A 146 -5.83 -2.08 -6.65
N GLY A 147 -7.03 -1.66 -7.03
CA GLY A 147 -7.32 -0.23 -7.02
C GLY A 147 -8.76 0.11 -7.35
N GLY A 148 -9.26 1.18 -6.73
CA GLY A 148 -10.65 1.57 -6.85
C GLY A 148 -11.09 2.46 -5.70
N PHE A 149 -12.37 2.36 -5.34
CA PHE A 149 -12.99 3.18 -4.30
C PHE A 149 -13.73 2.31 -3.29
N SER A 150 -13.54 2.60 -2.01
CA SER A 150 -14.24 1.95 -0.91
C SER A 150 -15.75 2.18 -0.96
N ASP A 151 -16.52 1.13 -0.73
CA ASP A 151 -17.97 1.16 -0.55
C ASP A 151 -18.36 1.50 0.91
N VAL A 152 -17.42 1.38 1.85
CA VAL A 152 -17.67 1.55 3.29
C VAL A 152 -17.13 2.86 3.84
N PHE A 153 -15.90 3.22 3.48
CA PHE A 153 -15.21 4.38 4.03
C PHE A 153 -15.37 5.59 3.13
N ASP A 154 -15.77 6.71 3.72
CA ASP A 154 -15.81 8.00 3.04
C ASP A 154 -14.42 8.49 2.67
N MET A 155 -14.35 9.27 1.59
CA MET A 155 -13.11 9.87 1.13
C MET A 155 -12.48 10.78 2.21
N PRO A 156 -11.26 10.48 2.68
CA PRO A 156 -10.61 11.29 3.69
C PRO A 156 -10.18 12.65 3.13
N ASP A 157 -10.12 13.67 3.98
CA ASP A 157 -9.83 15.05 3.56
C ASP A 157 -8.49 15.19 2.83
N TYR A 158 -7.49 14.40 3.20
CA TYR A 158 -6.15 14.51 2.60
C TYR A 158 -6.11 14.14 1.10
N GLN A 159 -7.09 13.40 0.59
CA GLN A 159 -7.10 12.96 -0.82
C GLN A 159 -8.14 13.67 -1.69
N LYS A 160 -9.07 14.44 -1.11
CA LYS A 160 -10.22 15.01 -1.81
C LYS A 160 -9.83 15.78 -3.07
N ASP A 161 -8.84 16.65 -2.98
CA ASP A 161 -8.45 17.52 -4.09
C ASP A 161 -7.86 16.73 -5.26
N LEU A 162 -7.01 15.73 -4.98
CA LEU A 162 -6.38 14.92 -6.02
C LEU A 162 -7.37 13.93 -6.65
N VAL A 163 -8.26 13.33 -5.85
CA VAL A 163 -9.33 12.45 -6.35
C VAL A 163 -10.35 13.23 -7.18
N ALA A 164 -10.73 14.43 -6.75
CA ALA A 164 -11.59 15.31 -7.55
C ALA A 164 -10.92 15.69 -8.87
N GLY A 165 -9.60 15.89 -8.86
CA GLY A 165 -8.78 16.04 -10.06
C GLY A 165 -8.94 14.85 -11.01
N PHE A 166 -8.73 13.63 -10.52
CA PHE A 166 -8.90 12.39 -11.30
C PHE A 166 -10.30 12.27 -11.91
N LEU A 167 -11.34 12.34 -11.07
CA LEU A 167 -12.74 12.20 -11.50
C LEU A 167 -13.17 13.30 -12.46
N GLY A 168 -12.56 14.50 -12.37
CA GLY A 168 -12.88 15.63 -13.24
C GLY A 168 -12.15 15.64 -14.58
N THR A 169 -11.03 14.91 -14.73
CA THR A 169 -10.19 14.94 -15.94
C THR A 169 -10.11 13.62 -16.67
N SER A 170 -10.47 12.49 -16.04
CA SER A 170 -10.32 11.19 -16.67
C SER A 170 -11.29 10.99 -17.83
N GLU A 171 -10.75 10.70 -19.01
CA GLU A 171 -11.53 10.40 -20.22
C GLU A 171 -12.03 8.95 -20.26
N LYS A 172 -11.58 8.11 -19.32
CA LYS A 172 -11.81 6.65 -19.31
C LYS A 172 -12.31 6.18 -17.95
N LEU A 173 -13.27 6.91 -17.38
CA LEU A 173 -13.96 6.46 -16.18
C LEU A 173 -14.83 5.24 -16.50
N PRO A 174 -14.81 4.21 -15.65
CA PRO A 174 -15.81 3.16 -15.66
C PRO A 174 -17.23 3.73 -15.45
N PRO A 175 -18.29 2.98 -15.80
CA PRO A 175 -19.66 3.40 -15.55
C PRO A 175 -19.91 3.73 -14.07
N ASP A 176 -20.77 4.73 -13.80
CA ASP A 176 -21.01 5.25 -12.44
C ASP A 176 -21.53 4.18 -11.45
N ASP A 177 -22.20 3.14 -11.93
CA ASP A 177 -22.72 2.04 -11.12
C ASP A 177 -21.64 1.00 -10.73
N TYR A 178 -20.45 1.08 -11.32
CA TYR A 178 -19.37 0.13 -11.03
C TYR A 178 -18.64 0.44 -9.72
N TYR A 179 -18.69 1.68 -9.22
CA TYR A 179 -17.93 2.08 -8.03
C TYR A 179 -18.63 3.19 -7.26
N ARG A 180 -18.07 3.56 -6.09
CA ARG A 180 -18.57 4.67 -5.26
C ARG A 180 -17.59 5.85 -5.32
N PRO A 181 -17.81 6.89 -6.14
CA PRO A 181 -16.85 7.97 -6.34
C PRO A 181 -16.61 8.82 -5.08
N THR A 182 -17.49 8.74 -4.07
CA THR A 182 -17.34 9.44 -2.79
C THR A 182 -16.56 8.64 -1.74
N GLY A 183 -16.14 7.42 -2.06
CA GLY A 183 -15.39 6.55 -1.18
C GLY A 183 -13.91 6.90 -1.09
N ARG A 184 -13.20 6.29 -0.12
CA ARG A 184 -11.73 6.27 -0.10
C ARG A 184 -11.23 5.59 -1.37
N GLY A 185 -10.69 6.38 -2.29
CA GLY A 185 -9.94 5.91 -3.46
C GLY A 185 -8.56 5.40 -3.07
N TYR A 186 -8.12 4.26 -3.62
CA TYR A 186 -6.83 3.60 -3.38
C TYR A 186 -6.28 3.00 -4.70
N PRO A 187 -4.97 2.71 -4.83
CA PRO A 187 -3.92 2.77 -3.81
C PRO A 187 -3.46 4.21 -3.50
N ASP A 188 -2.55 4.37 -2.53
CA ASP A 188 -1.93 5.67 -2.21
C ASP A 188 -0.66 5.92 -3.02
N ILE A 189 0.12 4.88 -3.25
CA ILE A 189 1.39 4.86 -3.98
C ILE A 189 1.56 3.49 -4.63
N ALA A 190 2.57 3.32 -5.47
CA ALA A 190 2.88 2.04 -6.10
C ALA A 190 4.39 1.75 -6.12
N ALA A 191 4.74 0.54 -6.51
CA ALA A 191 6.08 0.16 -6.93
C ALA A 191 5.98 -1.06 -7.86
N VAL A 192 7.10 -1.43 -8.47
CA VAL A 192 7.17 -2.61 -9.35
C VAL A 192 6.60 -3.82 -8.63
N SER A 193 5.78 -4.58 -9.34
CA SER A 193 5.01 -5.71 -8.79
C SER A 193 5.13 -6.98 -9.63
N ASN A 194 6.04 -7.01 -10.61
CA ASN A 194 6.21 -8.15 -11.49
C ASN A 194 7.68 -8.56 -11.68
N HIS A 195 7.87 -9.82 -12.09
CA HIS A 195 9.17 -10.41 -12.44
C HIS A 195 10.24 -10.40 -11.32
N TYR A 196 9.80 -10.54 -10.08
CA TYR A 196 10.67 -10.70 -8.92
C TYR A 196 11.35 -12.08 -8.94
N TRP A 197 12.57 -12.11 -8.43
CA TRP A 197 13.30 -13.35 -8.15
C TRP A 197 13.39 -13.53 -6.65
N VAL A 198 13.01 -14.70 -6.17
CA VAL A 198 13.17 -15.07 -4.76
C VAL A 198 14.02 -16.32 -4.64
N VAL A 199 14.68 -16.48 -3.50
CA VAL A 199 15.28 -17.77 -3.11
C VAL A 199 14.33 -18.44 -2.13
N ASN A 200 13.59 -19.46 -2.57
CA ASN A 200 12.68 -20.21 -1.72
C ASN A 200 13.20 -21.63 -1.52
N ASN A 201 13.36 -22.08 -0.27
CA ASN A 201 13.94 -23.40 0.05
C ASN A 201 15.27 -23.69 -0.69
N HIS A 202 16.19 -22.70 -0.73
CA HIS A 202 17.48 -22.73 -1.44
C HIS A 202 17.41 -22.80 -2.98
N VAL A 203 16.23 -22.62 -3.58
CA VAL A 203 16.05 -22.62 -5.03
C VAL A 203 15.71 -21.21 -5.50
N PRO A 204 16.42 -20.68 -6.51
CA PRO A 204 16.02 -19.42 -7.14
C PRO A 204 14.74 -19.65 -7.95
N VAL A 205 13.72 -18.84 -7.69
CA VAL A 205 12.41 -18.87 -8.32
C VAL A 205 12.18 -17.53 -9.03
N PRO A 206 12.24 -17.48 -10.37
CA PRO A 206 11.89 -16.29 -11.15
C PRO A 206 10.38 -16.12 -11.29
N GLY A 207 9.97 -14.92 -11.72
CA GLY A 207 8.62 -14.67 -12.19
C GLY A 207 7.59 -14.51 -11.08
N VAL A 208 8.03 -14.29 -9.84
CA VAL A 208 7.12 -13.92 -8.74
C VAL A 208 6.58 -12.52 -9.03
N LEU A 209 5.28 -12.33 -8.79
CA LEU A 209 4.56 -11.10 -9.05
C LEU A 209 3.46 -10.93 -8.00
N GLY A 210 2.87 -9.74 -7.95
CA GLY A 210 1.87 -9.35 -6.98
C GLY A 210 2.25 -8.06 -6.27
N THR A 211 1.26 -7.36 -5.75
CA THR A 211 1.42 -6.19 -4.88
C THR A 211 2.02 -6.55 -3.52
N SER A 212 2.01 -7.84 -3.20
CA SER A 212 2.88 -8.47 -2.20
C SER A 212 4.38 -8.22 -2.43
N ALA A 213 4.82 -7.99 -3.67
CA ALA A 213 6.21 -7.64 -3.98
C ALA A 213 6.48 -6.14 -3.82
N SER A 214 5.51 -5.29 -4.21
CA SER A 214 5.65 -3.84 -4.18
C SER A 214 5.58 -3.27 -2.76
N CYS A 215 4.68 -3.81 -1.92
CA CYS A 215 4.50 -3.37 -0.53
C CYS A 215 5.78 -3.44 0.33
N PRO A 216 6.53 -4.57 0.41
CA PRO A 216 7.77 -4.65 1.17
C PRO A 216 8.89 -3.78 0.58
N VAL A 217 8.92 -3.57 -0.74
CA VAL A 217 9.87 -2.63 -1.38
C VAL A 217 9.65 -1.20 -0.87
N VAL A 218 8.41 -0.74 -0.83
CA VAL A 218 8.08 0.59 -0.32
C VAL A 218 8.34 0.67 1.19
N ALA A 219 8.04 -0.38 1.94
CA ALA A 219 8.31 -0.43 3.38
C ALA A 219 9.82 -0.27 3.68
N GLY A 220 10.70 -0.93 2.93
CA GLY A 220 12.15 -0.77 3.07
C GLY A 220 12.62 0.66 2.77
N ILE A 221 12.08 1.28 1.71
CA ILE A 221 12.34 2.69 1.38
C ILE A 221 11.95 3.63 2.54
N LEU A 222 10.76 3.45 3.11
CA LEU A 222 10.30 4.25 4.25
C LEU A 222 11.11 4.01 5.52
N ALA A 223 11.60 2.77 5.73
CA ALA A 223 12.47 2.44 6.84
C ALA A 223 13.80 3.21 6.75
N HIS A 224 14.39 3.34 5.56
CA HIS A 224 15.57 4.20 5.37
C HIS A 224 15.27 5.67 5.63
N ILE A 225 14.13 6.18 5.18
CA ILE A 225 13.75 7.56 5.47
C ILE A 225 13.64 7.78 6.99
N ASN A 226 13.03 6.84 7.72
CA ASN A 226 13.01 6.88 9.18
C ASN A 226 14.41 6.83 9.80
N ASP A 227 15.34 6.03 9.27
CA ASP A 227 16.73 5.99 9.73
C ASP A 227 17.43 7.37 9.58
N TYR A 228 17.26 8.06 8.43
CA TYR A 228 17.77 9.44 8.28
C TYR A 228 17.14 10.43 9.28
N ARG A 229 15.83 10.31 9.51
CA ARG A 229 15.09 11.16 10.45
C ARG A 229 15.59 10.95 11.88
N LEU A 230 15.67 9.69 12.33
CA LEU A 230 16.09 9.33 13.68
C LEU A 230 17.54 9.74 13.94
N ARG A 231 18.46 9.54 12.98
CA ARG A 231 19.84 10.04 13.07
C ARG A 231 19.95 11.56 13.15
N SER A 232 18.88 12.27 12.74
CA SER A 232 18.76 13.72 12.85
C SER A 232 17.88 14.16 14.03
N ASN A 233 17.60 13.26 14.99
CA ASN A 233 16.72 13.50 16.14
C ASN A 233 15.29 13.94 15.78
N LEU A 234 14.80 13.55 14.60
CA LEU A 234 13.42 13.77 14.17
C LEU A 234 12.56 12.54 14.50
N PRO A 235 11.27 12.72 14.82
CA PRO A 235 10.37 11.58 15.04
C PRO A 235 10.19 10.77 13.74
N PRO A 236 9.81 9.49 13.82
CA PRO A 236 9.48 8.70 12.63
C PRO A 236 8.29 9.30 11.86
N LEU A 237 8.08 8.84 10.63
CA LEU A 237 7.00 9.30 9.76
C LEU A 237 5.62 9.01 10.33
N GLY A 238 5.40 7.84 10.92
CA GLY A 238 4.08 7.38 11.36
C GLY A 238 3.09 7.24 10.20
N PHE A 239 1.85 7.68 10.42
CA PHE A 239 0.84 7.69 9.36
C PHE A 239 1.21 8.70 8.27
N VAL A 240 1.65 8.20 7.11
CA VAL A 240 2.35 9.00 6.11
C VAL A 240 1.44 9.60 5.03
N ASN A 241 0.21 9.08 4.81
CA ASN A 241 -0.64 9.54 3.71
C ASN A 241 -0.82 11.06 3.65
N PRO A 242 -1.17 11.79 4.75
CA PRO A 242 -1.36 13.24 4.67
C PRO A 242 -0.10 14.00 4.22
N LEU A 243 1.09 13.46 4.52
CA LEU A 243 2.35 14.03 4.02
C LEU A 243 2.48 13.79 2.51
N LEU A 244 2.20 12.58 2.03
CA LEU A 244 2.37 12.22 0.61
C LEU A 244 1.40 12.98 -0.29
N TYR A 245 0.11 12.99 0.05
CA TYR A 245 -0.90 13.69 -0.75
C TYR A 245 -0.67 15.21 -0.81
N LYS A 246 0.01 15.78 0.19
CA LYS A 246 0.38 17.20 0.21
C LYS A 246 1.66 17.50 -0.59
N ASN A 247 2.44 16.48 -0.94
CA ASN A 247 3.71 16.60 -1.65
C ASN A 247 3.80 15.51 -2.73
N PRO A 248 2.90 15.49 -3.73
CA PRO A 248 2.90 14.48 -4.79
C PRO A 248 4.22 14.46 -5.58
N GLU A 249 4.99 15.54 -5.58
CA GLU A 249 6.34 15.59 -6.17
C GLU A 249 7.35 14.62 -5.52
N ALA A 250 7.03 14.05 -4.35
CA ALA A 250 7.81 12.97 -3.74
C ALA A 250 7.76 11.66 -4.53
N MET A 251 6.87 11.57 -5.52
CA MET A 251 6.66 10.40 -6.36
C MET A 251 7.07 10.67 -7.82
N THR A 252 7.38 9.60 -8.53
CA THR A 252 7.41 9.54 -9.99
C THR A 252 6.01 9.13 -10.45
N ASP A 253 5.30 10.06 -11.08
CA ASP A 253 3.94 9.88 -11.60
C ASP A 253 3.89 8.81 -12.71
N VAL A 254 2.93 7.89 -12.63
CA VAL A 254 2.73 6.80 -13.60
C VAL A 254 1.47 7.12 -14.39
N THR A 255 1.64 7.47 -15.66
CA THR A 255 0.55 8.11 -16.42
C THR A 255 -0.10 7.23 -17.49
N GLN A 256 0.23 5.94 -17.50
CA GLN A 256 -0.26 4.98 -18.47
C GLN A 256 -0.39 3.59 -17.85
N GLY A 257 -1.13 2.71 -18.54
CA GLY A 257 -1.53 1.43 -18.00
C GLY A 257 -2.93 1.50 -17.39
N TYR A 258 -3.37 0.37 -16.85
CA TYR A 258 -4.70 0.18 -16.28
C TYR A 258 -4.68 -0.99 -15.31
N ASN A 259 -5.68 -1.09 -14.45
CA ASN A 259 -5.97 -2.34 -13.74
C ASN A 259 -7.13 -3.10 -14.39
N ALA A 260 -7.19 -4.41 -14.20
CA ALA A 260 -8.21 -5.28 -14.77
C ALA A 260 -9.61 -4.97 -14.20
N GLY A 261 -10.64 -5.17 -15.03
CA GLY A 261 -12.05 -4.97 -14.69
C GLY A 261 -12.78 -6.28 -14.35
N CYS A 262 -14.04 -6.38 -14.77
CA CYS A 262 -14.95 -7.45 -14.38
C CYS A 262 -14.91 -8.70 -15.25
N ASP A 263 -14.69 -8.53 -16.55
CA ASP A 263 -14.67 -9.60 -17.53
C ASP A 263 -13.24 -9.85 -18.04
N LEU A 264 -12.56 -10.83 -17.43
CA LEU A 264 -11.24 -11.27 -17.87
C LEU A 264 -11.30 -12.12 -19.17
N SER A 265 -12.50 -12.50 -19.63
CA SER A 265 -12.71 -13.26 -20.87
C SER A 265 -12.88 -12.36 -22.10
N GLU A 266 -13.35 -11.13 -21.89
CA GLU A 266 -13.24 -10.04 -22.86
C GLU A 266 -11.92 -9.31 -22.61
N TYR A 267 -10.99 -9.39 -23.56
CA TYR A 267 -9.66 -8.74 -23.53
C TYR A 267 -9.68 -7.20 -23.31
N TYR A 268 -10.85 -6.61 -23.10
CA TYR A 268 -11.09 -5.16 -23.01
C TYR A 268 -11.89 -4.71 -21.78
N ASP A 269 -12.36 -5.58 -20.86
CA ASP A 269 -12.99 -5.08 -19.64
C ASP A 269 -11.92 -4.63 -18.63
N ARG A 270 -11.70 -3.32 -18.64
CA ARG A 270 -10.67 -2.64 -17.85
C ARG A 270 -11.35 -1.94 -16.70
N GLY A 271 -10.66 -1.92 -15.56
CA GLY A 271 -11.02 -1.11 -14.42
C GLY A 271 -10.71 0.36 -14.71
N PHE A 272 -9.85 0.93 -13.88
CA PHE A 272 -9.40 2.30 -14.03
C PHE A 272 -8.11 2.38 -14.85
N TYR A 273 -7.83 3.57 -15.37
CA TYR A 273 -6.62 3.87 -16.09
C TYR A 273 -5.72 4.77 -15.26
N ALA A 274 -4.41 4.50 -15.34
CA ALA A 274 -3.42 5.41 -14.82
C ALA A 274 -3.35 6.66 -15.70
N GLN A 275 -3.15 7.82 -15.08
CA GLN A 275 -3.12 9.11 -15.75
C GLN A 275 -2.36 10.13 -14.91
N LYS A 276 -2.06 11.29 -15.49
CA LYS A 276 -1.35 12.34 -14.76
C LYS A 276 -2.04 12.71 -13.44
N GLY A 277 -1.28 12.66 -12.35
CA GLY A 277 -1.75 12.96 -11.00
C GLY A 277 -2.06 11.70 -10.19
N TRP A 278 -2.97 11.81 -9.23
CA TRP A 278 -3.43 10.62 -8.52
C TRP A 278 -4.38 9.82 -9.41
N ASP A 279 -4.26 8.49 -9.38
CA ASP A 279 -5.23 7.58 -10.00
C ASP A 279 -5.47 6.31 -9.15
N PRO A 280 -6.61 5.63 -9.31
CA PRO A 280 -6.93 4.40 -8.57
C PRO A 280 -6.30 3.15 -9.21
N VAL A 281 -5.10 3.27 -9.78
CA VAL A 281 -4.27 2.14 -10.26
C VAL A 281 -2.91 2.16 -9.57
N THR A 282 -2.28 3.34 -9.49
CA THR A 282 -0.92 3.54 -8.97
C THR A 282 -0.85 4.61 -7.87
N GLY A 283 -1.98 5.23 -7.53
CA GLY A 283 -2.05 6.25 -6.51
C GLY A 283 -1.30 7.50 -6.95
N LEU A 284 -0.40 8.00 -6.10
CA LEU A 284 0.50 9.10 -6.42
C LEU A 284 1.69 8.68 -7.30
N GLY A 285 1.84 7.39 -7.59
CA GLY A 285 2.96 6.82 -8.35
C GLY A 285 4.06 6.21 -7.46
N ASN A 286 5.27 6.12 -8.00
CA ASN A 286 6.38 5.39 -7.40
C ASN A 286 7.26 6.27 -6.52
N PRO A 287 7.70 5.83 -5.32
CA PRO A 287 8.58 6.62 -4.46
C PRO A 287 9.87 7.09 -5.14
N ASN A 288 10.03 8.41 -5.27
CA ASN A 288 11.29 9.02 -5.70
C ASN A 288 12.16 9.28 -4.46
N PHE A 289 13.02 8.32 -4.09
CA PHE A 289 13.73 8.37 -2.81
C PHE A 289 14.41 9.71 -2.48
N PRO A 290 15.22 10.34 -3.37
CA PRO A 290 15.84 11.63 -3.05
C PRO A 290 14.84 12.74 -2.74
N THR A 291 13.75 12.83 -3.52
CA THR A 291 12.75 13.88 -3.35
C THR A 291 11.88 13.60 -2.12
N MET A 292 11.47 12.35 -1.93
CA MET A 292 10.72 11.90 -0.76
C MET A 292 11.50 12.12 0.54
N LEU A 293 12.79 11.79 0.56
CA LEU A 293 13.67 12.07 1.70
C LEU A 293 13.70 13.57 2.02
N LYS A 294 13.88 14.43 1.02
CA LYS A 294 13.87 15.89 1.20
C LYS A 294 12.54 16.38 1.78
N VAL A 295 11.41 15.91 1.26
CA VAL A 295 10.07 16.24 1.76
C VAL A 295 9.93 15.79 3.22
N ALA A 296 10.29 14.55 3.51
CA ALA A 296 10.21 13.98 4.85
C ALA A 296 11.03 14.80 5.86
N MET A 297 12.31 15.06 5.59
CA MET A 297 13.18 15.82 6.48
C MET A 297 12.64 17.23 6.77
N ASN A 298 11.94 17.86 5.83
CA ASN A 298 11.36 19.19 6.00
C ASN A 298 10.01 19.20 6.76
N ALA A 299 9.29 18.08 6.80
CA ALA A 299 7.99 18.00 7.45
C ALA A 299 8.05 18.29 8.96
N ALA A 300 9.15 17.92 9.62
CA ALA A 300 9.35 18.11 11.06
C ALA A 300 9.70 19.55 11.44
N LEU A 301 10.21 20.36 10.50
CA LEU A 301 10.61 21.75 10.77
C LEU A 301 9.42 22.69 10.97
N LYS A 302 8.23 22.31 10.49
CA LYS A 302 7.02 23.15 10.56
C LYS A 302 6.22 22.99 11.86
N THR A 303 6.42 21.90 12.61
CA THR A 303 5.79 21.70 13.93
C THR A 303 6.51 22.46 15.04
N HIS A 304 7.84 22.65 14.95
CA HIS A 304 8.59 23.44 15.94
C HIS A 304 8.43 24.96 15.77
N ALA A 305 8.20 25.46 14.56
CA ALA A 305 8.00 26.89 14.31
C ALA A 305 6.68 27.46 14.87
N LYS A 306 5.70 26.60 15.22
CA LYS A 306 4.43 27.02 15.83
C LYS A 306 4.44 27.03 17.37
N TYR A 307 5.53 26.60 18.01
CA TYR A 307 5.68 26.56 19.47
C TYR A 307 6.81 27.45 20.01
N GLN A 308 7.31 28.42 19.21
CA GLN A 308 8.09 29.52 19.76
C GLN A 308 7.16 30.66 20.20
N VAL A 309 6.69 30.51 21.43
CA VAL A 309 6.48 31.52 22.49
C VAL A 309 6.32 32.97 22.01
N ASN A 310 5.09 33.50 22.13
CA ASN A 310 4.91 34.89 22.53
C ASN A 310 4.95 34.92 24.07
N GLU A 311 6.08 35.36 24.61
CA GLU A 311 6.22 35.85 26.00
C GLU A 311 5.73 37.30 26.06
#